data_AF-A0A520Z4L1-F1
#
_entry.id   AF-A0A520Z4L1-F1
#
_cell.length_a   1.000
_cell.length_b   1.000
_cell.length_c   1.000
_cell.angle_alpha   90.00
_cell.angle_beta   90.00
_cell.angle_gamma   90.00
#
_symmetry.space_group_name_H-M   'P 1'
#
loop_
_entity.id
_entity.type
_entity.pdbx_description
1 polymer ?
#
loop_
_entity_poly.entity_id
_entity_poly.type
_entity_poly.pdbx_seq_one_letter_code
_entity_poly.pdbx_strand_id
1 'polypeptide(L)' 'MKSIIKINEHLTYIESVVSEHQVKNPSVSSNSVGWQIDHSLKVFNNIINYLKTAPTDKASKISISGRLFLGINYIPRGKG' A
#
# COMPACT_ATOMS: atom_id res chain seq x y z
N MET A 1 2.74 11.71 17.39
CA MET A 1 2.00 10.98 18.45
C MET A 1 0.65 10.46 17.94
N LYS A 2 -0.24 11.29 17.35
CA LYS A 2 -1.51 10.84 16.73
C LYS A 2 -1.36 9.73 15.67
N SER A 3 -0.28 9.75 14.89
CA SER A 3 -0.01 8.76 13.84
C SER A 3 0.30 7.35 14.36
N ILE A 4 1.01 7.24 15.49
CA ILE A 4 1.38 5.94 16.08
C ILE A 4 0.16 5.26 16.68
N ILE A 5 -0.71 6.04 17.35
CA ILE A 5 -1.97 5.54 17.92
C ILE A 5 -2.84 4.93 16.82
N LYS A 6 -2.98 5.64 15.69
CA LYS A 6 -3.79 5.18 14.55
C LYS A 6 -3.24 3.90 13.90
N ILE A 7 -1.91 3.73 13.87
CA ILE A 7 -1.28 2.50 13.39
C ILE A 7 -1.63 1.34 14.31
N ASN A 8 -1.53 1.52 15.62
CA ASN A 8 -1.88 0.48 16.59
C ASN A 8 -3.36 0.10 16.52
N GLU A 9 -4.27 1.08 16.38
CA GLU A 9 -5.71 0.83 16.19
C GLU A 9 -5.97 -0.05 14.95
N HIS A 10 -5.32 0.26 13.82
CA HIS A 10 -5.46 -0.55 12.62
C HIS A 10 -4.85 -1.95 12.77
N LEU A 11 -3.73 -2.09 13.47
CA LEU A 11 -3.12 -3.40 13.74
C LEU A 11 -4.03 -4.26 14.61
N THR A 12 -4.58 -3.71 15.70
CA THR A 12 -5.55 -4.40 16.55
C THR A 12 -6.80 -4.80 15.77
N TYR A 13 -7.28 -3.96 14.86
CA TYR A 13 -8.39 -4.31 13.97
C TYR A 13 -8.04 -5.47 13.03
N ILE A 14 -6.86 -5.46 12.41
CA ILE A 14 -6.43 -6.56 11.54
C ILE A 14 -6.34 -7.86 12.34
N GLU A 15 -5.74 -7.82 13.53
CA GLU A 15 -5.61 -8.96 14.43
C GLU A 15 -6.97 -9.55 14.82
N SER A 16 -7.97 -8.71 15.09
CA SER A 16 -9.30 -9.17 15.49
C SER A 16 -10.05 -9.91 14.38
N VAL A 17 -9.74 -9.64 13.10
CA VAL A 17 -10.38 -10.28 11.94
C VAL A 17 -9.56 -11.44 11.35
N VAL A 18 -8.39 -11.77 11.90
CA VAL A 18 -7.55 -12.88 11.41
C VAL A 18 -8.29 -14.23 11.52
N SER A 19 -9.12 -14.43 12.54
CA SER A 19 -9.92 -15.65 12.69
C SER A 19 -10.82 -15.90 11.46
N GLU A 20 -11.29 -14.83 10.82
CA GLU A 20 -12.13 -14.85 9.63
C GLU A 20 -11.35 -15.02 8.31
N HIS A 21 -10.07 -15.36 8.35
CA HIS A 21 -9.20 -15.45 7.15
C HIS A 21 -9.73 -16.32 5.98
N GLN A 22 -10.61 -17.30 6.24
CA GLN A 22 -11.23 -18.14 5.21
C GLN A 22 -12.48 -17.52 4.58
N VAL A 23 -13.08 -16.50 5.21
CA VAL A 23 -14.30 -15.84 4.72
C VAL A 23 -14.03 -15.24 3.34
N LYS A 24 -15.00 -15.40 2.45
CA LYS A 24 -14.98 -14.89 1.08
C LYS A 24 -16.30 -14.19 0.79
N ASN A 25 -16.22 -13.04 0.13
CA ASN A 25 -17.38 -12.36 -0.44
C ASN A 25 -17.18 -12.21 -1.96
N PRO A 26 -17.62 -13.19 -2.77
CA PRO A 26 -17.45 -13.19 -4.22
C PRO A 26 -18.05 -11.97 -4.93
N SER A 27 -19.03 -11.28 -4.32
CA SER A 27 -19.59 -10.04 -4.89
C SER A 27 -18.62 -8.86 -4.86
N VAL A 28 -17.60 -8.92 -3.99
CA VAL A 28 -16.58 -7.87 -3.82
C VAL A 28 -15.23 -8.34 -4.35
N SER A 29 -14.83 -9.58 -4.03
CA SER A 29 -13.54 -10.13 -4.43
C SER A 29 -13.61 -11.65 -4.56
N SER A 30 -12.88 -12.19 -5.54
CA SER A 30 -12.66 -13.64 -5.66
C SER A 30 -11.80 -14.22 -4.51
N ASN A 31 -11.10 -13.37 -3.77
CA ASN A 31 -10.11 -13.77 -2.77
C ASN A 31 -10.67 -13.71 -1.34
N SER A 32 -10.08 -14.49 -0.43
CA SER A 32 -10.50 -14.49 0.98
C SER A 32 -9.95 -13.29 1.75
N VAL A 33 -10.55 -13.02 2.91
CA VAL A 33 -10.06 -12.03 3.88
C VAL A 33 -8.58 -12.25 4.18
N GLY A 34 -8.17 -13.50 4.42
CA GLY A 34 -6.78 -13.86 4.69
C GLY A 34 -5.83 -13.53 3.54
N TRP A 35 -6.25 -13.77 2.29
CA TRP A 35 -5.46 -13.40 1.11
C TRP A 35 -5.25 -11.88 1.03
N GLN A 36 -6.29 -11.09 1.31
CA GLN A 36 -6.22 -9.62 1.28
C GLN A 36 -5.30 -9.08 2.39
N ILE A 37 -5.40 -9.64 3.60
CA ILE A 37 -4.54 -9.29 4.74
C ILE A 37 -3.07 -9.60 4.41
N ASP A 38 -2.77 -10.82 3.97
CA ASP A 38 -1.42 -11.25 3.60
C ASP A 38 -0.80 -10.35 2.52
N HIS A 39 -1.54 -10.03 1.45
CA HIS A 39 -1.05 -9.17 0.38
C HIS A 39 -0.79 -7.74 0.87
N SER A 40 -1.68 -7.19 1.68
CA SER A 40 -1.51 -5.87 2.26
C SER A 40 -0.25 -5.80 3.14
N LEU A 41 -0.03 -6.81 3.98
CA LEU A 41 1.16 -6.89 4.84
C LEU A 41 2.46 -7.05 4.04
N LYS A 42 2.45 -7.83 2.95
CA LYS A 42 3.59 -7.93 2.03
C LYS A 42 3.95 -6.57 1.42
N VAL A 43 2.95 -5.78 1.01
CA VAL A 43 3.18 -4.42 0.50
C VAL A 43 3.78 -3.53 1.59
N PHE A 44 3.23 -3.54 2.80
CA PHE A 44 3.79 -2.76 3.92
C PHE A 44 5.26 -3.14 4.22
N ASN A 45 5.57 -4.42 4.29
CA ASN A 45 6.93 -4.89 4.53
C ASN A 45 7.90 -4.41 3.44
N ASN A 46 7.48 -4.46 2.17
CA ASN A 46 8.28 -3.95 1.06
C ASN A 46 8.50 -2.43 1.16
N ILE A 47 7.46 -1.67 1.51
CA ILE A 47 7.58 -0.22 1.73
C ILE A 47 8.57 0.07 2.86
N ILE A 48 8.45 -0.62 3.99
CA ILE A 48 9.37 -0.46 5.14
C ILE A 48 10.82 -0.76 4.72
N ASN A 49 11.05 -1.84 3.99
CA ASN A 49 12.37 -2.20 3.50
C ASN A 49 12.93 -1.16 2.53
N TYR A 50 12.10 -0.64 1.63
CA TYR A 50 12.49 0.46 0.75
C TYR A 50 12.87 1.71 1.56
N LEU A 51 12.04 2.10 2.54
CA LEU A 51 12.28 3.29 3.37
C LEU A 51 13.57 3.20 4.18
N LYS A 52 13.97 2.02 4.66
CA LYS A 52 15.25 1.82 5.36
C LYS A 52 16.48 2.16 4.50
N THR A 53 16.36 1.99 3.20
CA THR A 53 17.46 2.23 2.23
C THR A 53 17.26 3.51 1.43
N ALA A 54 16.14 4.22 1.66
CA ALA A 54 15.80 5.42 0.93
C ALA A 54 16.76 6.56 1.35
N PRO A 55 17.42 7.22 0.40
CA PRO A 55 18.29 8.36 0.69
C PRO A 55 17.45 9.55 1.19
N THR A 56 17.90 10.18 2.27
CA THR A 56 17.19 11.23 3.00
C THR A 56 17.26 12.61 2.34
N ASP A 57 18.11 12.77 1.33
CA ASP A 57 18.54 14.05 0.75
C ASP A 57 18.23 14.19 -0.75
N LYS A 58 17.47 13.25 -1.35
CA LYS A 58 17.20 13.32 -2.79
C LYS A 58 16.11 14.33 -3.14
N ALA A 59 16.50 15.34 -3.92
CA ALA A 59 15.59 16.15 -4.71
C ALA A 59 14.70 15.26 -5.60
N SER A 60 13.44 15.66 -5.79
CA SER A 60 12.47 14.97 -6.64
C SER A 60 13.07 14.66 -8.02
N LYS A 61 13.13 13.37 -8.36
CA LYS A 61 13.56 12.87 -9.68
C LYS A 61 12.45 12.86 -10.73
N ILE A 62 11.33 13.55 -10.48
CA ILE A 62 10.25 13.62 -11.47
C ILE A 62 10.75 14.47 -12.65
N SER A 63 10.86 13.85 -13.81
CA SER A 63 11.23 14.52 -15.05
C SER A 63 10.24 15.62 -15.41
N ILE A 64 10.67 16.57 -16.24
CA ILE A 64 9.79 17.64 -16.76
C ILE A 64 8.57 17.03 -17.47
N SER A 65 8.77 15.98 -18.26
CA SER A 65 7.69 15.22 -18.90
C SER A 65 6.76 14.55 -17.87
N GLY A 66 7.30 13.97 -16.80
CA GLY A 66 6.51 13.39 -15.72
C GLY A 66 5.64 14.43 -15.02
N ARG A 67 6.16 15.64 -14.79
CA ARG A 67 5.38 16.77 -14.24
C ARG A 67 4.27 17.21 -15.18
N LEU A 68 4.54 17.26 -16.48
CA LEU A 68 3.53 17.61 -17.49
C LEU A 68 2.38 16.60 -17.51
N PHE A 69 2.69 15.31 -17.54
CA PHE A 69 1.67 14.26 -17.53
C PHE A 69 0.82 14.29 -16.25
N LEU A 70 1.45 14.43 -15.08
CA LEU A 70 0.73 14.55 -13.81
C LEU A 70 -0.13 15.82 -13.76
N GLY A 71 0.32 16.93 -14.35
CA GLY A 71 -0.44 18.18 -14.43
C GLY A 71 -1.74 18.08 -15.24
N ILE A 72 -1.83 17.11 -16.17
CA ILE A 72 -3.05 16.83 -16.94
C ILE A 72 -3.81 15.61 -16.40
N ASN A 73 -3.54 15.17 -15.17
CA ASN A 73 -4.10 13.96 -14.56
C ASN A 73 -3.90 12.68 -15.39
N TYR A 74 -2.80 12.61 -16.14
CA TYR A 74 -2.45 11.46 -16.97
C TYR A 74 -1.25 10.72 -16.37
N ILE A 75 -1.37 9.41 -16.21
CA ILE A 75 -0.27 8.55 -15.77
C ILE A 75 0.14 7.69 -16.96
N PRO A 76 1.30 7.93 -17.59
CA PRO A 76 1.75 7.15 -18.72
C PRO A 76 1.91 5.69 -18.29
N ARG A 77 1.12 4.80 -18.89
CA ARG A 77 1.26 3.36 -18.71
C ARG A 77 2.30 2.86 -19.73
N GLY A 78 3.20 1.98 -19.30
CA GLY A 78 4.11 1.30 -20.22
C GLY A 78 3.33 0.57 -21.32
N LYS A 79 3.97 0.29 -22.45
CA LYS A 79 3.39 -0.64 -23.44
C LYS A 79 3.25 -2.00 -22.75
N GLY A 80 2.02 -2.49 -22.67
CA GLY A 80 1.77 -3.91 -22.42
C GLY A 80 2.27 -4.76 -23.58
#